data_AF-A0A7C4XIX1-F1
#
_entry.id   AF-A0A7C4XIX1-F1
#
_cell.length_a   1.000
_cell.length_b   1.000
_cell.length_c   1.000
_cell.angle_alpha   90.00
_cell.angle_beta   90.00
_cell.angle_gamma   90.00
#
_symmetry.space_group_name_H-M   'P 1'
#
loop_
_entity.id
_entity.type
_entity.pdbx_description
1 polymer ?
#
loop_
_entity_poly.entity_id
_entity_poly.type
_entity_poly.pdbx_seq_one_letter_code
_entity_poly.pdbx_strand_id
1 'polypeptide(L)'
;MVTFLDYGAGNVRSVVNALRYLGERVIFVKGPREIEEAEILVLPGVGAFGEMMKALRSMNVVQALKEYLLSKRPFLGICLGLQALFEGSEESPGVPGLGIFKGMVKRLRTPLSIPHIGWNGIKAKKESRIFNGFSGNEHLYFVHSYCVVPEDPEIILTTTDYGQEFVSSVEYKNIIATQFHPEKSGEVGLKILRNFLDLKMKKTLPKDIPAKTSLTKRIISCLDVRNDDKGELVVTKGDQYDVRDPHKKLVRNLGNPVEMARKYFQEGADEITFLNITAFRAFPLLDMPMLSVLKQTSENVFVPLTIGGGIRAYTDSSGRYYSALDVAYEYFRSGADKVSIGSDAVFIVEEVLKKGSSGNSSIEEIARVYGSQAVVISIDPRRVYVTSPKDTRHFLIETKEPGPQGERFCWYQCTVKGGREGRDVDAITLAKVCESLGAGEILLNCIDRDGTNKGFDLELIQAVCENVSIPVIASSGAGCVEHFLEVFSLTEAEAALAAGVFHRQELTIPEVKEYLRGKVQVRLT
;
A
#
# COMPACT_ATOMS: atom_id res chain seq x y z
N MET A 1 14.22 13.37 22.22
CA MET A 1 14.25 14.28 21.04
C MET A 1 14.86 13.50 19.90
N VAL A 2 14.25 13.54 18.72
CA VAL A 2 14.66 12.73 17.57
C VAL A 2 14.93 13.64 16.38
N THR A 3 16.13 13.54 15.81
CA THR A 3 16.45 14.16 14.53
C THR A 3 15.96 13.26 13.40
N PHE A 4 15.30 13.86 12.42
CA PHE A 4 14.56 13.16 11.38
C PHE A 4 14.95 13.67 10.00
N LEU A 5 15.45 12.77 9.17
CA LEU A 5 15.93 13.09 7.83
C LEU A 5 14.79 12.89 6.81
N ASP A 6 14.08 13.97 6.50
CA ASP A 6 13.10 14.00 5.41
C ASP A 6 13.81 14.40 4.10
N TYR A 7 13.98 13.44 3.20
CA TYR A 7 14.59 13.70 1.88
C TYR A 7 13.57 14.12 0.81
N GLY A 8 12.31 14.34 1.20
CA GLY A 8 11.30 14.96 0.34
C GLY A 8 10.48 13.99 -0.50
N ALA A 9 10.49 12.68 -0.23
CA ALA A 9 9.63 11.72 -0.94
C ALA A 9 8.78 10.88 0.01
N GLY A 10 7.56 10.56 -0.44
CA GLY A 10 6.66 9.61 0.19
C GLY A 10 6.03 10.10 1.50
N ASN A 11 5.42 9.16 2.22
CA ASN A 11 4.71 9.41 3.46
C ASN A 11 5.63 9.40 4.68
N VAL A 12 6.40 10.46 4.86
CA VAL A 12 7.21 10.62 6.08
C VAL A 12 6.36 10.99 7.31
N ARG A 13 5.12 11.45 7.08
CA ARG A 13 4.22 11.94 8.13
C ARG A 13 3.87 10.83 9.11
N SER A 14 3.68 9.61 8.64
CA SER A 14 3.35 8.47 9.50
C SER A 14 4.44 8.18 10.55
N VAL A 15 5.72 8.26 10.16
CA VAL A 15 6.83 8.08 11.12
C VAL A 15 6.86 9.24 12.12
N VAL A 16 6.70 10.47 11.65
CA VAL A 16 6.64 11.66 12.51
C VAL A 16 5.47 11.57 13.51
N ASN A 17 4.31 11.13 13.07
CA ASN A 17 3.13 10.95 13.91
C ASN A 17 3.34 9.84 14.94
N ALA A 18 3.94 8.71 14.55
CA ALA A 18 4.28 7.64 15.48
C ALA A 18 5.28 8.10 16.55
N LEU A 19 6.30 8.86 16.19
CA LEU A 19 7.25 9.46 17.14
C LEU A 19 6.55 10.43 18.10
N ARG A 20 5.70 11.32 17.58
CA ARG A 20 4.92 12.27 18.40
C ARG A 20 3.93 11.56 19.33
N TYR A 21 3.28 10.50 18.84
CA TYR A 21 2.39 9.65 19.62
C TYR A 21 3.12 9.00 20.80
N LEU A 22 4.39 8.65 20.62
CA LEU A 22 5.26 8.14 21.69
C LEU A 22 5.84 9.24 22.61
N GLY A 23 5.44 10.50 22.42
CA GLY A 23 5.88 11.64 23.24
C GLY A 23 7.19 12.29 22.78
N GLU A 24 7.74 11.89 21.63
CA GLU A 24 8.99 12.46 21.13
C GLU A 24 8.79 13.78 20.38
N ARG A 25 9.74 14.69 20.58
CA ARG A 25 9.88 15.90 19.74
C ARG A 25 10.75 15.59 18.54
N VAL A 26 10.29 15.98 17.36
CA VAL A 26 10.97 15.74 16.07
C VAL A 26 11.63 17.02 15.56
N ILE A 27 12.92 16.94 15.22
CA ILE A 27 13.68 18.00 14.55
C ILE A 27 14.00 17.53 13.13
N PHE A 28 13.57 18.30 12.13
CA PHE A 28 13.86 17.99 10.73
C PHE A 28 15.27 18.44 10.36
N VAL A 29 16.01 17.56 9.68
CA VAL A 29 17.30 17.87 9.06
C VAL A 29 17.08 18.89 7.95
N LYS A 30 17.82 20.01 7.99
CA LYS A 30 17.86 21.01 6.92
C LYS A 30 19.22 21.06 6.23
N GLY A 31 20.25 20.54 6.89
CA GLY A 31 21.58 20.33 6.34
C GLY A 31 22.46 19.48 7.28
N PRO A 32 23.79 19.50 7.08
CA PRO A 32 24.75 18.70 7.86
C PRO A 32 24.66 18.91 9.37
N ARG A 33 24.44 20.16 9.80
CA ARG A 33 24.49 20.56 11.21
C ARG A 33 23.52 19.78 12.08
N GLU A 34 22.27 19.62 11.65
CA GLU A 34 21.28 18.89 12.47
C GLU A 34 21.66 17.41 12.64
N ILE A 35 22.37 16.81 11.67
CA ILE A 35 22.88 15.44 11.77
C ILE A 35 24.07 15.39 12.73
N GLU A 36 25.00 16.34 12.64
CA GLU A 36 26.16 16.42 13.51
C GLU A 36 25.77 16.56 14.98
N GLU A 37 24.72 17.33 15.28
CA GLU A 37 24.20 17.56 16.64
C GLU A 37 23.22 16.46 17.12
N ALA A 38 22.80 15.54 16.25
CA ALA A 38 21.76 14.56 16.59
C ALA A 38 22.19 13.59 17.71
N GLU A 39 21.31 13.33 18.67
CA GLU A 39 21.50 12.24 19.65
C GLU A 39 20.89 10.92 19.15
N ILE A 40 19.75 11.02 18.47
CA ILE A 40 19.04 9.91 17.82
C ILE A 40 18.66 10.41 16.42
N LEU A 41 19.01 9.63 15.40
CA LEU A 41 18.72 9.95 14.02
C LEU A 41 17.82 8.87 13.40
N VAL A 42 16.75 9.31 12.74
CA VAL A 42 15.86 8.45 11.98
C VAL A 42 15.93 8.84 10.50
N LEU A 43 16.23 7.86 9.64
CA LEU A 43 16.15 7.97 8.20
C LEU A 43 15.02 7.05 7.70
N PRO A 44 13.80 7.60 7.46
CA PRO A 44 12.76 6.87 6.75
C PRO A 44 13.09 6.77 5.26
N GLY A 45 12.36 5.91 4.54
CA GLY A 45 12.59 5.72 3.12
C GLY A 45 11.43 5.03 2.41
N VAL A 46 10.81 5.71 1.45
CA VAL A 46 9.80 5.17 0.52
C VAL A 46 10.14 5.62 -0.89
N GLY A 47 10.10 4.71 -1.85
CA GLY A 47 10.27 5.04 -3.26
C GLY A 47 11.39 4.28 -3.92
N ALA A 48 12.04 4.91 -4.91
CA ALA A 48 13.20 4.37 -5.59
C ALA A 48 14.52 4.73 -4.87
N PHE A 49 15.42 3.77 -4.74
CA PHE A 49 16.76 3.91 -4.16
C PHE A 49 17.55 5.05 -4.79
N GLY A 50 17.55 5.13 -6.13
CA GLY A 50 18.27 6.14 -6.89
C GLY A 50 17.80 7.57 -6.58
N GLU A 51 16.49 7.77 -6.49
CA GLU A 51 15.90 9.08 -6.16
C GLU A 51 16.21 9.49 -4.72
N MET A 52 16.17 8.56 -3.76
CA MET A 52 16.58 8.84 -2.38
C MET A 52 18.06 9.24 -2.32
N MET A 53 18.97 8.48 -2.94
CA MET A 53 20.41 8.80 -2.91
C MET A 53 20.71 10.13 -3.60
N LYS A 54 19.99 10.46 -4.68
CA LYS A 54 20.06 11.76 -5.34
C LYS A 54 19.61 12.89 -4.40
N ALA A 55 18.47 12.74 -3.74
CA ALA A 55 17.96 13.72 -2.78
C ALA A 55 18.93 13.97 -1.62
N LEU A 56 19.48 12.91 -1.01
CA LEU A 56 20.48 13.02 0.07
C LEU A 56 21.74 13.79 -0.37
N ARG A 57 22.18 13.61 -1.63
CA ARG A 57 23.31 14.38 -2.18
C ARG A 57 22.94 15.83 -2.44
N SER A 58 21.76 16.09 -2.98
CA SER A 58 21.26 17.46 -3.21
C SER A 58 21.09 18.24 -1.92
N MET A 59 20.76 17.57 -0.81
CA MET A 59 20.72 18.17 0.53
C MET A 59 22.11 18.37 1.16
N ASN A 60 23.18 17.89 0.51
CA ASN A 60 24.56 17.93 1.00
C ASN A 60 24.77 17.23 2.37
N VAL A 61 23.98 16.20 2.69
CA VAL A 61 24.00 15.54 4.01
C VAL A 61 24.79 14.23 4.06
N VAL A 62 25.20 13.70 2.90
CA VAL A 62 25.81 12.35 2.80
C VAL A 62 27.04 12.20 3.69
N GLN A 63 27.94 13.18 3.71
CA GLN A 63 29.16 13.10 4.51
C GLN A 63 28.86 13.09 6.02
N ALA A 64 28.08 14.06 6.50
CA ALA A 64 27.64 14.14 7.89
C ALA A 64 26.90 12.86 8.33
N LEU A 65 26.08 12.28 7.45
CA LEU A 65 25.37 11.03 7.72
C LEU A 65 26.34 9.85 7.88
N LYS A 66 27.36 9.73 7.04
CA LYS A 66 28.39 8.68 7.18
C LYS A 66 29.16 8.83 8.49
N GLU A 67 29.56 10.05 8.84
CA GLU A 67 30.24 10.34 10.10
C GLU A 67 29.36 10.03 11.32
N TYR A 68 28.07 10.38 11.25
CA TYR A 68 27.09 10.01 12.27
C TYR A 68 27.02 8.49 12.46
N LEU A 69 26.89 7.73 11.38
CA LEU A 69 26.78 6.27 11.43
C LEU A 69 28.05 5.61 12.02
N LEU A 70 29.22 6.22 11.83
CA LEU A 70 30.49 5.77 12.43
C LEU A 70 30.64 6.18 13.90
N SER A 71 29.94 7.21 14.36
CA SER A 71 30.05 7.79 15.71
C SER A 71 29.40 6.96 16.85
N LYS A 72 28.86 5.78 16.54
CA LYS A 72 28.14 4.89 17.47
C LYS A 72 26.89 5.50 18.10
N ARG A 73 26.32 6.57 17.57
CA ARG A 73 25.05 7.13 18.05
C ARG A 73 23.85 6.31 17.52
N PRO A 74 22.71 6.27 18.24
CA PRO A 74 21.50 5.60 17.80
C PRO A 74 21.01 6.04 16.41
N PHE A 75 20.84 5.08 15.52
CA PHE A 75 20.29 5.29 14.19
C PHE A 75 19.18 4.29 13.91
N LEU A 76 18.06 4.77 13.36
CA LEU A 76 17.00 3.93 12.80
C LEU A 76 16.85 4.19 11.29
N GLY A 77 17.14 3.18 10.48
CA GLY A 77 16.81 3.18 9.05
C GLY A 77 15.51 2.43 8.79
N ILE A 78 14.57 2.98 8.03
CA ILE A 78 13.30 2.31 7.69
C ILE A 78 13.18 2.17 6.17
N CYS A 79 12.93 0.94 5.70
CA CYS A 79 12.78 0.56 4.29
C CYS A 79 13.94 1.06 3.42
N LEU A 80 13.82 2.14 2.64
CA LEU A 80 14.99 2.63 1.90
C LEU A 80 16.10 3.14 2.84
N GLY A 81 15.77 3.56 4.07
CA GLY A 81 16.77 3.90 5.08
C GLY A 81 17.65 2.72 5.49
N LEU A 82 17.14 1.48 5.44
CA LEU A 82 17.94 0.26 5.54
C LEU A 82 18.80 0.08 4.28
N GLN A 83 18.20 0.20 3.11
CA GLN A 83 18.86 -0.04 1.83
C GLN A 83 20.02 0.94 1.58
N ALA A 84 19.86 2.21 1.96
CA ALA A 84 20.88 3.25 1.86
C ALA A 84 22.20 2.89 2.56
N LEU A 85 22.17 2.04 3.59
CA LEU A 85 23.36 1.64 4.34
C LEU A 85 24.33 0.76 3.51
N PHE A 86 23.86 0.18 2.41
CA PHE A 86 24.62 -0.72 1.55
C PHE A 86 25.33 0.02 0.41
N GLU A 87 26.10 -0.70 -0.41
CA GLU A 87 26.96 -0.12 -1.45
C GLU A 87 26.18 0.35 -2.68
N GLY A 88 25.03 -0.27 -2.97
CA GLY A 88 24.16 0.09 -4.09
C GLY A 88 22.94 -0.82 -4.21
N SER A 89 22.14 -0.60 -5.26
CA SER A 89 20.92 -1.35 -5.54
C SER A 89 20.79 -1.76 -7.01
N GLU A 90 20.32 -2.99 -7.24
CA GLU A 90 19.89 -3.46 -8.58
C GLU A 90 18.72 -2.63 -9.15
N GLU A 91 17.95 -1.94 -8.30
CA GLU A 91 16.89 -1.01 -8.73
C GLU A 91 17.45 0.22 -9.46
N SER A 92 18.67 0.64 -9.10
CA SER A 92 19.31 1.84 -9.67
C SER A 92 20.78 1.57 -9.95
N PRO A 93 21.08 0.78 -11.01
CA PRO A 93 22.45 0.40 -11.35
C PRO A 93 23.38 1.61 -11.50
N GLY A 94 24.55 1.53 -10.88
CA GLY A 94 25.55 2.60 -10.91
C GLY A 94 25.33 3.75 -9.92
N VAL A 95 24.23 3.77 -9.16
CA VAL A 95 24.03 4.75 -8.07
C VAL A 95 24.62 4.19 -6.77
N PRO A 96 25.67 4.81 -6.18
CA PRO A 96 26.23 4.32 -4.93
C PRO A 96 25.36 4.71 -3.73
N GLY A 97 25.23 3.77 -2.78
CA GLY A 97 24.66 4.01 -1.46
C GLY A 97 25.66 4.67 -0.50
N LEU A 98 25.39 4.58 0.80
CA LEU A 98 26.30 5.10 1.83
C LEU A 98 27.53 4.20 2.03
N GLY A 99 27.40 2.89 1.75
CA GLY A 99 28.50 1.93 1.87
C GLY A 99 28.99 1.74 3.31
N ILE A 100 28.07 1.79 4.28
CA ILE A 100 28.37 1.51 5.70
C ILE A 100 28.51 0.00 5.91
N PHE A 101 27.68 -0.78 5.23
CA PHE A 101 27.74 -2.23 5.20
C PHE A 101 28.09 -2.72 3.79
N LYS A 102 28.92 -3.76 3.71
CA LYS A 102 29.22 -4.43 2.46
C LYS A 102 28.05 -5.28 1.98
N GLY A 103 27.87 -5.33 0.67
CA GLY A 103 26.78 -6.04 0.04
C GLY A 103 25.83 -5.10 -0.73
N MET A 104 24.83 -5.71 -1.35
CA MET A 104 23.99 -5.04 -2.34
C MET A 104 22.51 -5.23 -2.02
N VAL A 105 21.71 -4.25 -2.40
CA VAL A 105 20.26 -4.37 -2.47
C VAL A 105 19.92 -5.08 -3.79
N LYS A 106 19.18 -6.18 -3.71
CA LYS A 106 18.84 -7.03 -4.86
C LYS A 106 17.34 -7.21 -5.00
N ARG A 107 16.87 -7.44 -6.22
CA ARG A 107 15.46 -7.73 -6.47
C ARG A 107 15.09 -9.05 -5.78
N LEU A 108 13.95 -9.07 -5.10
CA LEU A 108 13.44 -10.27 -4.46
C LEU A 108 13.07 -11.30 -5.56
N ARG A 109 13.59 -12.52 -5.45
CA ARG A 109 13.38 -13.60 -6.42
C ARG A 109 12.50 -14.66 -5.80
N THR A 110 11.26 -14.77 -6.27
CA THR A 110 10.25 -15.62 -5.64
C THR A 110 9.20 -16.02 -6.68
N PRO A 111 8.52 -17.17 -6.51
CA PRO A 111 7.34 -17.50 -7.30
C PRO A 111 6.09 -16.72 -6.89
N LEU A 112 6.14 -15.97 -5.78
CA LEU A 112 5.03 -15.14 -5.28
C LEU A 112 4.99 -13.78 -5.97
N SER A 113 3.89 -13.04 -5.79
CA SER A 113 3.73 -11.73 -6.39
C SER A 113 4.78 -10.72 -5.90
N ILE A 114 5.21 -9.81 -6.79
CA ILE A 114 6.16 -8.74 -6.48
C ILE A 114 5.56 -7.42 -6.96
N PRO A 115 5.47 -6.37 -6.13
CA PRO A 115 6.06 -6.20 -4.78
C PRO A 115 5.49 -7.12 -3.70
N HIS A 116 6.31 -7.45 -2.69
CA HIS A 116 5.87 -8.06 -1.43
C HIS A 116 5.08 -7.00 -0.64
N ILE A 117 3.74 -7.09 -0.67
CA ILE A 117 2.81 -6.16 -0.01
C ILE A 117 1.98 -6.90 1.03
N GLY A 118 2.20 -6.58 2.30
CA GLY A 118 1.32 -7.01 3.38
C GLY A 118 2.07 -7.34 4.67
N TRP A 119 1.46 -8.19 5.48
CA TRP A 119 1.92 -8.44 6.85
C TRP A 119 2.61 -9.80 6.94
N ASN A 120 3.86 -9.81 7.38
CA ASN A 120 4.66 -11.05 7.47
C ASN A 120 5.39 -11.10 8.82
N GLY A 121 5.77 -12.32 9.22
CA GLY A 121 6.50 -12.55 10.46
C GLY A 121 8.00 -12.27 10.32
N ILE A 122 8.71 -12.37 11.44
CA ILE A 122 10.17 -12.26 11.50
C ILE A 122 10.78 -13.43 12.26
N LYS A 123 11.99 -13.82 11.85
CA LYS A 123 12.83 -14.81 12.51
C LYS A 123 14.03 -14.08 13.12
N ALA A 124 14.01 -13.88 14.43
CA ALA A 124 15.14 -13.28 15.14
C ALA A 124 16.39 -14.16 15.01
N LYS A 125 17.54 -13.54 14.72
CA LYS A 125 18.84 -14.22 14.62
C LYS A 125 19.76 -13.97 15.82
N LYS A 126 19.48 -12.90 16.59
CA LYS A 126 20.24 -12.49 17.78
C LYS A 126 19.38 -11.62 18.70
N GLU A 127 19.83 -11.38 19.92
CA GLU A 127 19.13 -10.52 20.87
C GLU A 127 19.13 -9.04 20.41
N SER A 128 18.02 -8.35 20.65
CA SER A 128 17.89 -6.92 20.39
C SER A 128 16.96 -6.24 21.38
N ARG A 129 17.12 -4.92 21.51
CA ARG A 129 16.20 -4.10 22.31
C ARG A 129 14.81 -4.07 21.70
N ILE A 130 14.70 -4.11 20.37
CA ILE A 130 13.41 -3.96 19.70
C ILE A 130 12.46 -5.13 19.96
N PHE A 131 12.96 -6.28 20.41
CA PHE A 131 12.17 -7.48 20.72
C PHE A 131 11.55 -7.50 22.12
N ASN A 132 11.71 -6.44 22.93
CA ASN A 132 11.09 -6.42 24.25
C ASN A 132 9.57 -6.51 24.13
N GLY A 133 9.00 -7.52 24.78
CA GLY A 133 7.57 -7.81 24.76
C GLY A 133 7.07 -8.50 23.49
N PHE A 134 7.95 -9.18 22.74
CA PHE A 134 7.58 -10.00 21.58
C PHE A 134 7.35 -11.47 21.99
N SER A 135 6.28 -12.07 21.49
CA SER A 135 5.99 -13.50 21.63
C SER A 135 6.59 -14.35 20.53
N GLY A 136 6.85 -13.81 19.33
CA GLY A 136 7.34 -14.58 18.18
C GLY A 136 6.32 -14.79 17.07
N ASN A 137 5.09 -14.32 17.24
CA ASN A 137 3.99 -14.41 16.28
C ASN A 137 3.57 -13.05 15.73
N GLU A 138 4.36 -12.00 15.99
CA GLU A 138 4.12 -10.65 15.50
C GLU A 138 4.18 -10.60 13.97
N HIS A 139 3.24 -9.86 13.37
CA HIS A 139 3.28 -9.50 11.96
C HIS A 139 3.61 -8.03 11.77
N LEU A 140 4.49 -7.76 10.81
CA LEU A 140 4.96 -6.42 10.46
C LEU A 140 4.64 -6.14 8.99
N TYR A 141 4.39 -4.88 8.66
CA TYR A 141 4.01 -4.48 7.30
C TYR A 141 5.23 -4.28 6.40
N PHE A 142 5.27 -5.05 5.31
CA PHE A 142 6.26 -5.01 4.25
C PHE A 142 5.62 -4.49 2.96
N VAL A 143 6.37 -3.68 2.20
CA VAL A 143 5.93 -3.08 0.94
C VAL A 143 7.12 -2.79 0.04
N HIS A 144 7.68 -3.82 -0.60
CA HIS A 144 8.96 -3.71 -1.33
C HIS A 144 9.16 -4.75 -2.43
N SER A 145 9.96 -4.40 -3.45
CA SER A 145 10.41 -5.32 -4.51
C SER A 145 11.87 -5.76 -4.35
N TYR A 146 12.62 -5.11 -3.48
CA TYR A 146 14.06 -5.28 -3.31
C TYR A 146 14.41 -5.52 -1.83
N CYS A 147 15.43 -6.30 -1.56
CA CYS A 147 15.91 -6.61 -0.20
C CYS A 147 17.43 -6.52 -0.12
N VAL A 148 17.96 -6.28 1.08
CA VAL A 148 19.41 -6.23 1.32
C VAL A 148 20.02 -7.63 1.33
N VAL A 149 21.22 -7.78 0.78
CA VAL A 149 22.02 -9.00 0.81
C VAL A 149 23.39 -8.65 1.41
N PRO A 150 23.53 -8.71 2.75
CA PRO A 150 24.77 -8.39 3.42
C PRO A 150 25.84 -9.46 3.18
N GLU A 151 27.10 -9.03 3.08
CA GLU A 151 28.24 -9.97 3.07
C GLU A 151 28.61 -10.44 4.48
N ASP A 152 28.38 -9.60 5.49
CA ASP A 152 28.62 -9.92 6.89
C ASP A 152 27.34 -10.51 7.51
N PRO A 153 27.29 -11.80 7.87
CA PRO A 153 26.12 -12.39 8.51
C PRO A 153 25.89 -11.85 9.93
N GLU A 154 26.91 -11.31 10.61
CA GLU A 154 26.82 -10.86 11.99
C GLU A 154 25.92 -9.62 12.15
N ILE A 155 25.69 -8.86 11.08
CA ILE A 155 24.79 -7.70 11.12
C ILE A 155 23.32 -8.08 10.99
N ILE A 156 22.99 -9.30 10.56
CA ILE A 156 21.60 -9.73 10.35
C ILE A 156 20.88 -9.78 11.70
N LEU A 157 19.77 -9.05 11.81
CA LEU A 157 18.93 -9.05 13.00
C LEU A 157 17.72 -9.97 12.84
N THR A 158 17.01 -9.86 11.70
CA THR A 158 15.90 -10.75 11.37
C THR A 158 15.95 -11.21 9.93
N THR A 159 15.40 -12.40 9.68
CA THR A 159 15.00 -12.85 8.35
C THR A 159 13.49 -13.09 8.27
N THR A 160 12.96 -13.16 7.06
CA THR A 160 11.54 -13.41 6.77
C THR A 160 11.42 -14.30 5.54
N ASP A 161 10.43 -15.18 5.51
CA ASP A 161 10.13 -16.05 4.37
C ASP A 161 9.09 -15.42 3.43
N TYR A 162 9.40 -15.40 2.14
CA TYR A 162 8.50 -14.99 1.07
C TYR A 162 8.85 -15.73 -0.23
N GLY A 163 8.56 -17.03 -0.27
CA GLY A 163 9.04 -17.98 -1.29
C GLY A 163 10.54 -18.31 -1.17
N GLN A 164 11.34 -17.36 -0.70
CA GLN A 164 12.71 -17.53 -0.22
C GLN A 164 12.90 -16.79 1.11
N GLU A 165 13.93 -17.16 1.88
CA GLU A 165 14.33 -16.39 3.06
C GLU A 165 15.09 -15.12 2.61
N PHE A 166 14.73 -13.96 3.17
CA PHE A 166 15.44 -12.69 2.96
C PHE A 166 15.72 -11.97 4.28
N VAL A 167 16.70 -11.06 4.28
CA VAL A 167 17.03 -10.23 5.46
C VAL A 167 15.99 -9.13 5.61
N SER A 168 15.25 -9.17 6.71
CA SER A 168 14.16 -8.21 7.01
C SER A 168 14.58 -7.11 7.99
N SER A 169 15.70 -7.27 8.70
CA SER A 169 16.33 -6.18 9.45
C SER A 169 17.80 -6.47 9.75
N VAL A 170 18.56 -5.42 10.03
CA VAL A 170 19.97 -5.47 10.46
C VAL A 170 20.15 -4.69 11.77
N GLU A 171 21.14 -5.12 12.55
CA GLU A 171 21.62 -4.39 13.72
C GLU A 171 23.14 -4.47 13.80
N TYR A 172 23.78 -3.31 13.93
CA TYR A 172 25.21 -3.23 14.21
C TYR A 172 25.49 -2.10 15.20
N LYS A 173 25.98 -2.45 16.39
CA LYS A 173 26.17 -1.52 17.50
C LYS A 173 24.84 -0.79 17.83
N ASN A 174 24.74 0.49 17.50
CA ASN A 174 23.57 1.34 17.75
C ASN A 174 22.80 1.68 16.45
N ILE A 175 23.17 1.08 15.32
CA ILE A 175 22.43 1.14 14.07
C ILE A 175 21.44 -0.02 14.07
N ILE A 176 20.16 0.30 13.97
CA ILE A 176 19.09 -0.66 13.67
C ILE A 176 18.44 -0.21 12.38
N ALA A 177 18.15 -1.14 11.48
CA ALA A 177 17.40 -0.78 10.28
C ALA A 177 16.48 -1.91 9.83
N THR A 178 15.27 -1.58 9.41
CA THR A 178 14.19 -2.52 9.13
C THR A 178 13.72 -2.39 7.69
N GLN A 179 13.45 -3.52 7.02
CA GLN A 179 12.82 -3.52 5.70
C GLN A 179 11.32 -3.25 5.80
N PHE A 180 10.69 -3.71 6.89
CA PHE A 180 9.31 -3.40 7.23
C PHE A 180 9.17 -1.97 7.78
N HIS A 181 7.93 -1.47 7.76
CA HIS A 181 7.55 -0.14 8.23
C HIS A 181 6.91 -0.21 9.63
N PRO A 182 7.66 0.04 10.72
CA PRO A 182 7.10 0.00 12.06
C PRO A 182 5.97 1.03 12.27
N GLU A 183 6.04 2.18 11.64
CA GLU A 183 4.96 3.19 11.67
C GLU A 183 3.67 2.75 10.95
N LYS A 184 3.73 1.66 10.16
CA LYS A 184 2.59 1.04 9.47
C LYS A 184 2.25 -0.35 10.00
N SER A 185 2.88 -0.77 11.09
CA SER A 185 2.71 -2.10 11.68
C SER A 185 1.83 -2.10 12.93
N GLY A 186 0.94 -1.11 13.08
CA GLY A 186 0.05 -0.97 14.24
C GLY A 186 0.80 -0.93 15.57
N GLU A 187 0.19 -1.49 16.62
CA GLU A 187 0.76 -1.52 17.97
C GLU A 187 2.09 -2.25 18.07
N VAL A 188 2.28 -3.32 17.28
CA VAL A 188 3.55 -4.05 17.21
C VAL A 188 4.67 -3.12 16.73
N GLY A 189 4.39 -2.35 15.68
CA GLY A 189 5.33 -1.38 15.14
C GLY A 189 5.62 -0.20 16.08
N LEU A 190 4.59 0.32 16.76
CA LEU A 190 4.77 1.32 17.82
C LEU A 190 5.63 0.80 18.97
N LYS A 191 5.50 -0.49 19.32
CA LYS A 191 6.36 -1.15 20.31
C LYS A 191 7.82 -1.20 19.85
N ILE A 192 8.09 -1.50 18.59
CA ILE A 192 9.46 -1.44 18.02
C ILE A 192 10.05 -0.04 18.17
N LEU A 193 9.30 1.00 17.79
CA LEU A 193 9.76 2.39 17.90
C LEU A 193 10.04 2.78 19.36
N ARG A 194 9.12 2.45 20.28
CA ARG A 194 9.31 2.69 21.72
C ARG A 194 10.57 2.01 22.25
N ASN A 195 10.77 0.74 21.88
CA ASN A 195 11.93 -0.04 22.30
C ASN A 195 13.25 0.48 21.70
N PHE A 196 13.21 1.01 20.48
CA PHE A 196 14.38 1.65 19.86
C PHE A 196 14.77 2.95 20.59
N LEU A 197 13.78 3.76 20.97
CA LEU A 197 13.96 5.05 21.65
C LEU A 197 14.46 4.90 23.09
N ASP A 198 14.04 3.83 23.80
CA ASP A 198 14.53 3.55 25.14
C ASP A 198 15.90 2.87 25.11
N LEU A 199 16.96 3.68 25.22
CA LEU A 199 18.33 3.16 25.16
C LEU A 199 18.72 2.28 26.35
N LYS A 200 17.96 2.31 27.45
CA LYS A 200 18.19 1.50 28.65
C LYS A 200 17.55 0.12 28.57
N MET A 201 16.71 -0.10 27.55
CA MET A 201 16.06 -1.37 27.32
C MET A 201 17.09 -2.49 27.18
N LYS A 202 16.87 -3.63 27.84
CA LYS A 202 17.76 -4.80 27.73
C LYS A 202 17.59 -5.46 26.37
N LYS A 203 18.65 -6.09 25.85
CA LYS A 203 18.52 -6.93 24.66
C LYS A 203 17.87 -8.26 25.06
N THR A 204 16.90 -8.71 24.28
CA THR A 204 16.22 -10.01 24.49
C THR A 204 16.00 -10.69 23.15
N LEU A 205 15.72 -11.99 23.16
CA LEU A 205 15.03 -12.66 22.06
C LEU A 205 13.51 -12.55 22.26
N PRO A 206 12.71 -12.70 21.18
CA PRO A 206 11.30 -13.05 21.32
C PRO A 206 11.12 -14.35 22.12
N LYS A 207 9.95 -14.57 22.72
CA LYS A 207 9.67 -15.81 23.49
C LYS A 207 9.85 -17.06 22.63
N ASP A 208 9.28 -17.03 21.43
CA ASP A 208 9.40 -18.08 20.42
C ASP A 208 10.02 -17.50 19.14
N ILE A 209 10.76 -18.31 18.40
CA ILE A 209 11.28 -17.95 17.08
C ILE A 209 10.66 -18.91 16.07
N PRO A 210 9.82 -18.43 15.14
CA PRO A 210 9.13 -19.32 14.21
C PRO A 210 10.15 -19.98 13.27
N ALA A 211 9.96 -21.27 12.99
CA ALA A 211 10.78 -21.96 12.01
C ALA A 211 10.56 -21.41 10.59
N LYS A 212 9.33 -20.98 10.30
CA LYS A 212 8.91 -20.40 9.02
C LYS A 212 7.93 -19.26 9.26
N THR A 213 8.03 -18.19 8.46
CA THR A 213 7.02 -17.11 8.43
C THR A 213 6.15 -17.21 7.18
N SER A 214 5.04 -16.49 7.18
CA SER A 214 4.12 -16.44 6.05
C SER A 214 3.46 -15.08 5.96
N LEU A 215 3.21 -14.65 4.73
CA LEU A 215 2.39 -13.48 4.45
C LEU A 215 0.94 -13.78 4.87
N THR A 216 0.32 -12.86 5.60
CA THR A 216 -1.10 -12.97 5.95
C THR A 216 -1.98 -12.53 4.79
N LYS A 217 -3.15 -13.16 4.63
CA LYS A 217 -4.25 -12.63 3.83
C LYS A 217 -4.78 -11.34 4.46
N ARG A 218 -4.82 -10.26 3.68
CA ARG A 218 -5.18 -8.91 4.17
C ARG A 218 -6.69 -8.68 4.12
N ILE A 219 -7.22 -8.08 5.18
CA ILE A 219 -8.58 -7.54 5.22
C ILE A 219 -8.52 -6.03 5.07
N ILE A 220 -8.99 -5.53 3.93
CA ILE A 220 -9.00 -4.11 3.58
C ILE A 220 -10.38 -3.53 3.82
N SER A 221 -10.44 -2.39 4.50
CA SER A 221 -11.65 -1.60 4.62
C SER A 221 -11.62 -0.44 3.61
N CYS A 222 -12.75 -0.13 3.00
CA CYS A 222 -12.85 0.94 2.01
C CYS A 222 -13.92 1.95 2.39
N LEU A 223 -13.70 3.23 2.08
CA LEU A 223 -14.53 4.38 2.43
C LEU A 223 -14.81 5.25 1.19
N ASP A 224 -16.07 5.37 0.78
CA ASP A 224 -16.48 6.34 -0.23
C ASP A 224 -16.64 7.72 0.41
N VAL A 225 -15.77 8.67 0.05
CA VAL A 225 -15.76 10.02 0.62
C VAL A 225 -16.35 11.02 -0.38
N ARG A 226 -17.36 11.78 0.05
CA ARG A 226 -18.10 12.75 -0.77
C ARG A 226 -18.46 14.00 0.02
N ASN A 227 -18.81 15.06 -0.71
CA ASN A 227 -19.53 16.19 -0.11
C ASN A 227 -21.01 15.81 0.06
N ASP A 228 -21.57 16.06 1.24
CA ASP A 228 -23.01 16.05 1.44
C ASP A 228 -23.68 17.30 0.83
N ASP A 229 -25.01 17.41 0.95
CA ASP A 229 -25.76 18.55 0.43
C ASP A 229 -25.41 19.89 1.14
N LYS A 230 -24.63 19.88 2.24
CA LYS A 230 -24.10 21.06 2.95
C LYS A 230 -22.64 21.37 2.61
N GLY A 231 -21.98 20.52 1.82
CA GLY A 231 -20.57 20.66 1.46
C GLY A 231 -19.60 20.04 2.47
N GLU A 232 -20.08 19.30 3.46
CA GLU A 232 -19.22 18.60 4.43
C GLU A 232 -18.77 17.25 3.87
N LEU A 233 -17.52 16.86 4.17
CA LEU A 233 -17.03 15.53 3.79
C LEU A 233 -17.62 14.45 4.67
N VAL A 234 -18.32 13.52 4.04
CA VAL A 234 -19.01 12.41 4.68
C VAL A 234 -18.65 11.09 4.01
N VAL A 235 -18.69 10.02 4.80
CA VAL A 235 -18.72 8.67 4.24
C VAL A 235 -20.11 8.41 3.71
N THR A 236 -20.19 7.87 2.50
CA THR A 236 -21.46 7.51 1.87
C THR A 236 -21.45 6.05 1.47
N LYS A 237 -22.62 5.51 1.10
CA LYS A 237 -22.69 4.25 0.35
C LYS A 237 -23.57 4.46 -0.86
N GLY A 238 -23.08 4.02 -2.02
CA GLY A 238 -23.91 3.75 -3.18
C GLY A 238 -24.41 2.32 -3.21
N ASP A 239 -25.67 2.09 -3.61
CA ASP A 239 -26.06 0.79 -4.17
C ASP A 239 -25.91 0.92 -5.69
N GLN A 240 -25.05 0.11 -6.32
CA GLN A 240 -24.73 0.25 -7.75
C GLN A 240 -24.34 1.69 -8.13
N TYR A 241 -23.50 2.32 -7.30
CA TYR A 241 -23.04 3.71 -7.44
C TYR A 241 -24.11 4.82 -7.21
N ASP A 242 -25.35 4.51 -6.81
CA ASP A 242 -26.36 5.51 -6.40
C ASP A 242 -26.36 5.78 -4.88
N VAL A 243 -25.97 7.00 -4.51
CA VAL A 243 -25.72 7.42 -3.11
C VAL A 243 -26.85 8.20 -2.46
N ARG A 244 -27.95 8.46 -3.18
CA ARG A 244 -29.08 9.20 -2.61
C ARG A 244 -30.02 8.26 -1.86
N ASP A 245 -30.56 8.75 -0.76
CA ASP A 245 -31.66 8.08 -0.06
C ASP A 245 -32.92 8.11 -0.96
N PRO A 246 -33.51 6.96 -1.30
CA PRO A 246 -34.65 6.90 -2.22
C PRO A 246 -35.91 7.58 -1.66
N HIS A 247 -36.00 7.77 -0.34
CA HIS A 247 -37.12 8.43 0.33
C HIS A 247 -36.85 9.92 0.57
N LYS A 248 -35.64 10.27 0.99
CA LYS A 248 -35.29 11.64 1.40
C LYS A 248 -34.65 12.47 0.28
N LYS A 249 -34.19 11.83 -0.80
CA LYS A 249 -33.40 12.43 -1.90
C LYS A 249 -32.10 13.12 -1.46
N LEU A 250 -31.71 13.01 -0.20
CA LEU A 250 -30.45 13.54 0.35
C LEU A 250 -29.32 12.53 0.18
N VAL A 251 -28.08 13.01 0.21
CA VAL A 251 -26.90 12.13 0.25
C VAL A 251 -26.92 11.33 1.56
N ARG A 252 -26.72 10.00 1.47
CA ARG A 252 -26.60 9.13 2.65
C ARG A 252 -25.31 9.48 3.41
N ASN A 253 -25.44 10.04 4.62
CA ASN A 253 -24.31 10.35 5.50
C ASN A 253 -24.13 9.21 6.52
N LEU A 254 -23.01 8.48 6.39
CA LEU A 254 -22.62 7.37 7.27
C LEU A 254 -21.59 7.79 8.33
N GLY A 255 -21.21 9.07 8.38
CA GLY A 255 -20.33 9.63 9.39
C GLY A 255 -19.07 10.30 8.84
N ASN A 256 -18.23 10.76 9.76
CA ASN A 256 -16.97 11.42 9.44
C ASN A 256 -15.92 10.39 8.96
N PRO A 257 -15.23 10.63 7.82
CA PRO A 257 -14.22 9.72 7.27
C PRO A 257 -13.06 9.40 8.22
N VAL A 258 -12.60 10.37 9.02
CA VAL A 258 -11.47 10.21 9.96
C VAL A 258 -11.87 9.29 11.11
N GLU A 259 -13.05 9.51 11.69
CA GLU A 259 -13.56 8.70 12.79
C GLU A 259 -13.82 7.26 12.34
N MET A 260 -14.37 7.07 11.14
CA MET A 260 -14.61 5.74 10.61
C MET A 260 -13.31 4.99 10.29
N ALA A 261 -12.31 5.67 9.73
CA ALA A 261 -10.98 5.09 9.52
C ALA A 261 -10.32 4.68 10.85
N ARG A 262 -10.45 5.51 11.90
CA ARG A 262 -9.97 5.16 13.25
C ARG A 262 -10.66 3.92 13.80
N LYS A 263 -11.98 3.83 13.64
CA LYS A 263 -12.76 2.65 14.04
C LYS A 263 -12.28 1.39 13.33
N TYR A 264 -12.09 1.44 12.02
CA TYR A 264 -11.58 0.30 11.25
C TYR A 264 -10.18 -0.13 11.67
N PHE A 265 -9.30 0.82 11.96
CA PHE A 265 -7.99 0.51 12.52
C PHE A 265 -8.09 -0.22 13.86
N GLN A 266 -8.94 0.25 14.78
CA GLN A 266 -9.18 -0.37 16.09
C GLN A 266 -9.82 -1.77 15.97
N GLU A 267 -10.67 -1.96 14.96
CA GLU A 267 -11.26 -3.25 14.59
C GLU A 267 -10.26 -4.19 13.87
N GLY A 268 -9.04 -3.73 13.61
CA GLY A 268 -7.97 -4.55 13.07
C GLY A 268 -7.87 -4.56 11.55
N ALA A 269 -8.41 -3.58 10.83
CA ALA A 269 -8.17 -3.41 9.40
C ALA A 269 -6.67 -3.47 9.09
N ASP A 270 -6.29 -4.26 8.09
CA ASP A 270 -4.90 -4.39 7.66
C ASP A 270 -4.47 -3.22 6.77
N GLU A 271 -5.44 -2.53 6.18
CA GLU A 271 -5.31 -1.37 5.32
C GLU A 271 -6.65 -0.64 5.22
N ILE A 272 -6.60 0.70 5.05
CA ILE A 272 -7.78 1.53 4.84
C ILE A 272 -7.67 2.26 3.50
N THR A 273 -8.65 2.04 2.63
CA THR A 273 -8.77 2.68 1.33
C THR A 273 -9.82 3.79 1.39
N PHE A 274 -9.49 4.95 0.84
CA PHE A 274 -10.41 6.06 0.63
C PHE A 274 -10.65 6.21 -0.87
N LEU A 275 -11.91 6.18 -1.29
CA LEU A 275 -12.32 6.53 -2.63
C LEU A 275 -12.85 7.96 -2.62
N ASN A 276 -12.05 8.89 -3.17
CA ASN A 276 -12.40 10.29 -3.31
C ASN A 276 -13.33 10.48 -4.51
N ILE A 277 -14.62 10.68 -4.25
CA ILE A 277 -15.65 10.87 -5.28
C ILE A 277 -16.07 12.34 -5.37
N THR A 278 -15.31 13.24 -4.75
CA THR A 278 -15.57 14.68 -4.82
C THR A 278 -15.11 15.28 -6.16
N ALA A 279 -15.76 16.37 -6.58
CA ALA A 279 -15.36 17.12 -7.77
C ALA A 279 -14.08 17.92 -7.47
N PHE A 280 -12.93 17.41 -7.93
CA PHE A 280 -11.60 17.95 -7.63
C PHE A 280 -11.13 19.09 -8.57
N ARG A 281 -11.79 19.32 -9.72
CA ARG A 281 -11.30 20.24 -10.77
C ARG A 281 -11.50 21.73 -10.48
N ALA A 282 -12.26 22.08 -9.44
CA ALA A 282 -12.57 23.47 -9.09
C ALA A 282 -11.71 24.03 -7.96
N PHE A 283 -10.84 23.22 -7.34
CA PHE A 283 -10.06 23.61 -6.16
C PHE A 283 -8.55 23.65 -6.48
N PRO A 284 -7.81 24.62 -5.94
CA PRO A 284 -6.36 24.52 -5.85
C PRO A 284 -5.95 23.23 -5.12
N LEU A 285 -4.86 22.60 -5.54
CA LEU A 285 -4.44 21.28 -5.03
C LEU A 285 -4.31 21.25 -3.50
N LEU A 286 -3.66 22.26 -2.93
CA LEU A 286 -3.37 22.33 -1.49
C LEU A 286 -4.61 22.55 -0.62
N ASP A 287 -5.70 23.01 -1.23
CA ASP A 287 -6.97 23.29 -0.57
C ASP A 287 -7.94 22.10 -0.67
N MET A 288 -7.53 20.99 -1.29
CA MET A 288 -8.36 19.80 -1.41
C MET A 288 -8.73 19.24 -0.02
N PRO A 289 -10.03 19.17 0.32
CA PRO A 289 -10.48 18.70 1.64
C PRO A 289 -9.99 17.29 1.98
N MET A 290 -9.82 16.43 0.97
CA MET A 290 -9.32 15.07 1.15
C MET A 290 -7.89 15.00 1.70
N LEU A 291 -7.04 16.01 1.41
CA LEU A 291 -5.70 16.10 2.01
C LEU A 291 -5.80 16.29 3.53
N SER A 292 -6.77 17.07 4.00
CA SER A 292 -7.03 17.25 5.44
C SER A 292 -7.50 15.96 6.10
N VAL A 293 -8.39 15.20 5.44
CA VAL A 293 -8.85 13.89 5.94
C VAL A 293 -7.67 12.94 6.13
N LEU A 294 -6.76 12.84 5.16
CA LEU A 294 -5.57 11.98 5.29
C LEU A 294 -4.61 12.48 6.37
N LYS A 295 -4.42 13.81 6.49
CA LYS A 295 -3.55 14.41 7.51
C LYS A 295 -4.03 14.11 8.92
N GLN A 296 -5.34 14.17 9.15
CA GLN A 296 -5.98 13.86 10.44
C GLN A 296 -6.04 12.35 10.70
N THR A 297 -6.33 11.55 9.67
CA THR A 297 -6.37 10.08 9.80
C THR A 297 -5.00 9.54 10.20
N SER A 298 -3.94 9.95 9.50
CA SER A 298 -2.57 9.48 9.74
C SER A 298 -2.01 9.82 11.12
N GLU A 299 -2.66 10.69 11.91
CA GLU A 299 -2.23 10.99 13.28
C GLU A 299 -2.50 9.85 14.26
N ASN A 300 -3.50 9.01 13.97
CA ASN A 300 -3.97 7.98 14.91
C ASN A 300 -4.17 6.60 14.25
N VAL A 301 -3.87 6.47 12.96
CA VAL A 301 -4.06 5.24 12.18
C VAL A 301 -2.70 4.79 11.66
N PHE A 302 -2.16 3.73 12.27
CA PHE A 302 -0.82 3.20 12.02
C PHE A 302 -0.82 1.95 11.15
N VAL A 303 -1.67 1.97 10.12
CA VAL A 303 -1.74 0.98 9.03
C VAL A 303 -1.67 1.71 7.67
N PRO A 304 -1.44 1.00 6.56
CA PRO A 304 -1.40 1.61 5.23
C PRO A 304 -2.71 2.31 4.87
N LEU A 305 -2.58 3.49 4.26
CA LEU A 305 -3.67 4.30 3.73
C LEU A 305 -3.57 4.36 2.21
N THR A 306 -4.64 3.98 1.52
CA THR A 306 -4.73 4.05 0.05
C THR A 306 -5.72 5.13 -0.35
N ILE A 307 -5.38 5.96 -1.33
CA ILE A 307 -6.28 7.00 -1.86
C ILE A 307 -6.55 6.80 -3.35
N GLY A 308 -7.82 6.58 -3.70
CA GLY A 308 -8.29 6.55 -5.08
C GLY A 308 -9.11 7.78 -5.43
N GLY A 309 -9.12 8.14 -6.72
CA GLY A 309 -9.94 9.23 -7.24
C GLY A 309 -9.19 10.56 -7.37
N GLY A 310 -9.14 11.07 -8.60
CA GLY A 310 -8.52 12.37 -8.90
C GLY A 310 -7.00 12.36 -9.09
N ILE A 311 -6.36 11.18 -9.15
CA ILE A 311 -4.91 11.03 -9.36
C ILE A 311 -4.56 11.20 -10.85
N ARG A 312 -4.61 12.45 -11.33
CA ARG A 312 -4.34 12.82 -12.72
C ARG A 312 -3.91 14.27 -12.84
N ALA A 313 -3.31 14.61 -13.98
CA ALA A 313 -3.01 15.98 -14.31
C ALA A 313 -4.30 16.82 -14.46
N TYR A 314 -4.25 18.07 -13.99
CA TYR A 314 -5.31 19.05 -14.16
C TYR A 314 -4.79 20.48 -14.00
N THR A 315 -5.57 21.45 -14.48
CA THR A 315 -5.34 22.87 -14.24
C THR A 315 -6.43 23.39 -13.31
N ASP A 316 -6.05 24.08 -12.24
CA ASP A 316 -7.01 24.63 -11.27
C ASP A 316 -7.68 25.92 -11.76
N SER A 317 -8.61 26.47 -10.96
CA SER A 317 -9.34 27.70 -11.27
C SER A 317 -8.46 28.95 -11.35
N SER A 318 -7.23 28.91 -10.83
CA SER A 318 -6.25 29.99 -10.91
C SER A 318 -5.37 29.91 -12.17
N GLY A 319 -5.53 28.85 -12.97
CA GLY A 319 -4.73 28.60 -14.16
C GLY A 319 -3.41 27.87 -13.87
N ARG A 320 -3.18 27.40 -12.64
CA ARG A 320 -1.99 26.64 -12.29
C ARG A 320 -2.14 25.18 -12.72
N TYR A 321 -1.14 24.69 -13.45
CA TYR A 321 -1.06 23.30 -13.87
C TYR A 321 -0.43 22.42 -12.79
N TYR A 322 -0.99 21.24 -12.60
CA TYR A 322 -0.44 20.17 -11.77
C TYR A 322 -0.36 18.89 -12.60
N SER A 323 0.79 18.22 -12.57
CA SER A 323 0.95 16.88 -13.13
C SER A 323 0.30 15.82 -12.23
N ALA A 324 0.10 14.60 -12.75
CA ALA A 324 -0.35 13.49 -11.91
C ALA A 324 0.63 13.17 -10.78
N LEU A 325 1.93 13.37 -11.03
CA LEU A 325 2.98 13.20 -10.04
C LEU A 325 2.90 14.25 -8.92
N ASP A 326 2.59 15.52 -9.22
CA ASP A 326 2.37 16.57 -8.22
C ASP A 326 1.17 16.23 -7.32
N VAL A 327 0.09 15.73 -7.93
CA VAL A 327 -1.10 15.29 -7.19
C VAL A 327 -0.77 14.13 -6.27
N ALA A 328 -0.08 13.09 -6.78
CA ALA A 328 0.34 11.96 -5.98
C ALA A 328 1.28 12.37 -4.84
N TYR A 329 2.23 13.27 -5.11
CA TYR A 329 3.12 13.85 -4.11
C TYR A 329 2.33 14.45 -2.95
N GLU A 330 1.37 15.33 -3.21
CA GLU A 330 0.58 15.98 -2.14
C GLU A 330 -0.25 14.97 -1.33
N TYR A 331 -0.78 13.94 -1.98
CA TYR A 331 -1.48 12.85 -1.28
C TYR A 331 -0.54 12.06 -0.37
N PHE A 332 0.66 11.71 -0.84
CA PHE A 332 1.67 11.03 -0.01
C PHE A 332 2.12 11.89 1.17
N ARG A 333 2.38 13.18 0.94
CA ARG A 333 2.73 14.15 1.98
C ARG A 333 1.61 14.37 3.00
N SER A 334 0.38 14.10 2.60
CA SER A 334 -0.80 14.22 3.45
C SER A 334 -1.10 12.96 4.27
N GLY A 335 -0.45 11.81 3.97
CA GLY A 335 -0.55 10.60 4.77
C GLY A 335 -0.94 9.34 4.00
N ALA A 336 -1.24 9.43 2.71
CA ALA A 336 -1.43 8.24 1.88
C ALA A 336 -0.11 7.49 1.71
N ASP A 337 -0.16 6.17 1.58
CA ASP A 337 0.97 5.30 1.26
C ASP A 337 0.90 4.79 -0.18
N LYS A 338 -0.31 4.71 -0.74
CA LYS A 338 -0.59 4.26 -2.09
C LYS A 338 -1.63 5.16 -2.75
N VAL A 339 -1.51 5.33 -4.06
CA VAL A 339 -2.52 6.01 -4.90
C VAL A 339 -3.17 5.01 -5.84
N SER A 340 -4.49 5.14 -6.03
CA SER A 340 -5.27 4.28 -6.92
C SER A 340 -5.71 5.04 -8.18
N ILE A 341 -5.37 4.47 -9.34
CA ILE A 341 -5.70 4.98 -10.67
C ILE A 341 -6.80 4.11 -11.27
N GLY A 342 -7.95 4.72 -11.57
CA GLY A 342 -9.12 4.03 -12.13
C GLY A 342 -9.30 4.31 -13.62
N SER A 343 -10.26 5.16 -13.99
CA SER A 343 -10.60 5.43 -15.40
C SER A 343 -9.42 5.85 -16.28
N ASP A 344 -8.46 6.60 -15.74
CA ASP A 344 -7.28 7.03 -16.49
C ASP A 344 -6.39 5.84 -16.88
N ALA A 345 -6.37 4.75 -16.09
CA ALA A 345 -5.66 3.52 -16.45
C ALA A 345 -6.23 2.88 -17.73
N VAL A 346 -7.56 2.89 -17.89
CA VAL A 346 -8.21 2.38 -19.10
C VAL A 346 -7.81 3.20 -20.32
N PHE A 347 -7.81 4.53 -20.21
CA PHE A 347 -7.39 5.41 -21.31
C PHE A 347 -5.92 5.23 -21.68
N ILE A 348 -5.04 5.07 -20.67
CA ILE A 348 -3.62 4.77 -20.88
C ILE A 348 -3.47 3.45 -21.66
N VAL A 349 -4.19 2.41 -21.28
CA VAL A 349 -4.11 1.11 -21.98
C VAL A 349 -4.66 1.19 -23.40
N GLU A 350 -5.76 1.90 -23.63
CA GLU A 350 -6.24 2.13 -25.00
C GLU A 350 -5.20 2.83 -25.87
N GLU A 351 -4.44 3.78 -25.29
CA GLU A 351 -3.35 4.45 -25.99
C GLU A 351 -2.19 3.50 -26.30
N VAL A 352 -1.78 2.68 -25.32
CA VAL A 352 -0.76 1.64 -25.52
C VAL A 352 -1.18 0.65 -26.60
N LEU A 353 -2.42 0.17 -26.58
CA LEU A 353 -2.92 -0.77 -27.58
C LEU A 353 -2.99 -0.15 -29.00
N LYS A 354 -3.19 1.16 -29.10
CA LYS A 354 -3.22 1.87 -30.39
C LYS A 354 -1.84 2.25 -30.91
N LYS A 355 -0.93 2.69 -30.04
CA LYS A 355 0.35 3.31 -30.41
C LYS A 355 1.58 2.47 -30.07
N GLY A 356 1.42 1.41 -29.28
CA GLY A 356 2.51 0.60 -28.72
C GLY A 356 3.21 1.22 -27.51
N SER A 357 2.81 2.42 -27.08
CA SER A 357 3.36 3.13 -25.92
C SER A 357 2.33 4.11 -25.37
N SER A 358 2.41 4.37 -24.07
CA SER A 358 1.67 5.38 -23.31
C SER A 358 2.31 6.78 -23.41
N GLY A 359 3.56 6.90 -23.85
CA GLY A 359 4.25 8.18 -23.95
C GLY A 359 4.59 8.84 -22.60
N ASN A 360 4.79 8.07 -21.52
CA ASN A 360 5.00 8.48 -20.11
C ASN A 360 3.70 8.85 -19.37
N SER A 361 2.93 7.82 -19.05
CA SER A 361 1.68 7.88 -18.29
C SER A 361 1.88 8.17 -16.80
N SER A 362 0.78 8.52 -16.12
CA SER A 362 0.78 8.68 -14.65
C SER A 362 1.20 7.40 -13.90
N ILE A 363 0.93 6.21 -14.45
CA ILE A 363 1.38 4.94 -13.86
C ILE A 363 2.91 4.90 -13.84
N GLU A 364 3.54 5.14 -14.99
CA GLU A 364 5.01 5.12 -15.14
C GLU A 364 5.67 6.22 -14.31
N GLU A 365 5.14 7.44 -14.33
CA GLU A 365 5.73 8.58 -13.61
C GLU A 365 5.74 8.36 -12.10
N ILE A 366 4.61 7.91 -11.54
CA ILE A 366 4.47 7.70 -10.10
C ILE A 366 5.29 6.47 -9.70
N ALA A 367 5.22 5.37 -10.45
CA ALA A 367 6.01 4.17 -10.17
C ALA A 367 7.52 4.41 -10.27
N ARG A 368 7.98 5.26 -11.19
CA ARG A 368 9.41 5.61 -11.31
C ARG A 368 9.96 6.31 -10.07
N VAL A 369 9.16 7.18 -9.44
CA VAL A 369 9.59 7.96 -8.27
C VAL A 369 9.35 7.21 -6.96
N TYR A 370 8.18 6.59 -6.82
CA TYR A 370 7.70 5.99 -5.57
C TYR A 370 7.72 4.46 -5.56
N GLY A 371 8.19 3.84 -6.64
CA GLY A 371 8.17 2.40 -6.83
C GLY A 371 6.78 1.89 -7.19
N SER A 372 6.72 0.70 -7.80
CA SER A 372 5.46 0.05 -8.19
C SER A 372 4.51 -0.12 -7.02
N GLN A 373 5.05 -0.38 -5.82
CA GLN A 373 4.29 -0.57 -4.58
C GLN A 373 3.40 0.62 -4.18
N ALA A 374 3.64 1.81 -4.75
CA ALA A 374 2.84 3.00 -4.49
C ALA A 374 1.64 3.16 -5.44
N VAL A 375 1.56 2.35 -6.51
CA VAL A 375 0.56 2.49 -7.59
C VAL A 375 -0.38 1.29 -7.60
N VAL A 376 -1.65 1.55 -7.29
CA VAL A 376 -2.75 0.59 -7.33
C VAL A 376 -3.62 0.89 -8.56
N ILE A 377 -4.08 -0.14 -9.28
CA ILE A 377 -4.99 0.03 -10.41
C ILE A 377 -6.38 -0.44 -10.03
N SER A 378 -7.35 0.48 -10.02
CA SER A 378 -8.75 0.13 -9.78
C SER A 378 -9.40 -0.28 -11.10
N ILE A 379 -9.76 -1.55 -11.23
CA ILE A 379 -10.44 -2.10 -12.41
C ILE A 379 -11.91 -2.32 -12.06
N ASP A 380 -12.80 -1.76 -12.88
CA ASP A 380 -14.26 -1.88 -12.74
C ASP A 380 -14.82 -2.66 -13.95
N PRO A 381 -14.73 -4.00 -13.95
CA PRO A 381 -15.21 -4.82 -15.04
C PRO A 381 -16.67 -5.24 -14.87
N ARG A 382 -17.30 -5.58 -15.99
CA ARG A 382 -18.57 -6.31 -16.06
C ARG A 382 -18.48 -7.47 -17.04
N ARG A 383 -19.18 -8.56 -16.77
CA ARG A 383 -19.17 -9.78 -17.57
C ARG A 383 -19.91 -9.56 -18.91
N VAL A 384 -19.31 -10.05 -19.99
CA VAL A 384 -19.88 -10.06 -21.34
C VAL A 384 -19.77 -11.47 -21.90
N TYR A 385 -20.91 -12.11 -22.10
CA TYR A 385 -21.02 -13.45 -22.68
C TYR A 385 -20.78 -13.43 -24.19
N VAL A 386 -20.20 -14.50 -24.71
CA VAL A 386 -20.03 -14.72 -26.16
C VAL A 386 -20.38 -16.16 -26.54
N THR A 387 -20.99 -16.33 -27.70
CA THR A 387 -21.44 -17.63 -28.20
C THR A 387 -20.25 -18.50 -28.62
N SER A 388 -19.23 -17.89 -29.22
CA SER A 388 -18.04 -18.56 -29.73
C SER A 388 -16.78 -17.77 -29.38
N PRO A 389 -15.65 -18.46 -29.09
CA PRO A 389 -14.37 -17.80 -28.89
C PRO A 389 -13.87 -16.95 -30.07
N LYS A 390 -14.43 -17.15 -31.27
CA LYS A 390 -14.09 -16.38 -32.47
C LYS A 390 -14.80 -15.02 -32.55
N ASP A 391 -15.78 -14.77 -31.67
CA ASP A 391 -16.63 -13.58 -31.74
C ASP A 391 -15.94 -12.34 -31.15
N THR A 392 -14.79 -12.51 -30.51
CA THR A 392 -14.05 -11.42 -29.88
C THR A 392 -12.55 -11.66 -29.92
N ARG A 393 -11.80 -10.56 -29.84
CA ARG A 393 -10.34 -10.55 -29.66
C ARG A 393 -9.92 -10.50 -28.19
N HIS A 394 -10.88 -10.31 -27.29
CA HIS A 394 -10.65 -10.15 -25.86
C HIS A 394 -10.23 -11.47 -25.21
N PHE A 395 -9.55 -11.36 -24.07
CA PHE A 395 -9.25 -12.53 -23.26
C PHE A 395 -10.56 -13.15 -22.75
N LEU A 396 -10.79 -14.41 -23.13
CA LEU A 396 -11.97 -15.17 -22.76
C LEU A 396 -11.65 -16.15 -21.65
N ILE A 397 -12.62 -16.36 -20.78
CA ILE A 397 -12.65 -17.49 -19.87
C ILE A 397 -13.82 -18.40 -20.21
N GLU A 398 -13.64 -19.70 -20.00
CA GLU A 398 -14.77 -20.62 -19.93
C GLU A 398 -15.42 -20.44 -18.55
N THR A 399 -16.74 -20.24 -18.53
CA THR A 399 -17.47 -19.97 -17.31
C THR A 399 -18.37 -21.13 -16.89
N LYS A 400 -18.44 -21.34 -15.58
CA LYS A 400 -19.38 -22.25 -14.90
C LYS A 400 -20.79 -21.68 -14.77
N GLU A 401 -20.97 -20.38 -15.01
CA GLU A 401 -22.26 -19.68 -14.98
C GLU A 401 -22.70 -19.36 -16.42
N PRO A 402 -23.46 -20.25 -17.11
CA PRO A 402 -23.84 -20.03 -18.50
C PRO A 402 -24.62 -18.74 -18.71
N GLY A 403 -24.41 -18.11 -19.86
CA GLY A 403 -25.14 -16.92 -20.25
C GLY A 403 -26.62 -17.17 -20.52
N PRO A 404 -27.43 -16.10 -20.72
CA PRO A 404 -28.88 -16.21 -20.93
C PRO A 404 -29.29 -17.10 -22.10
N GLN A 405 -28.42 -17.31 -23.09
CA GLN A 405 -28.66 -18.18 -24.26
C GLN A 405 -27.82 -19.47 -24.20
N GLY A 406 -27.23 -19.78 -23.04
CA GLY A 406 -26.36 -20.95 -22.86
C GLY A 406 -24.91 -20.72 -23.28
N GLU A 407 -24.48 -19.46 -23.43
CA GLU A 407 -23.10 -19.10 -23.72
C GLU A 407 -22.16 -19.64 -22.64
N ARG A 408 -21.07 -20.31 -23.04
CA ARG A 408 -20.11 -20.91 -22.11
C ARG A 408 -18.82 -20.12 -21.95
N PHE A 409 -18.69 -19.02 -22.70
CA PHE A 409 -17.52 -18.17 -22.68
C PHE A 409 -17.93 -16.75 -22.32
N CYS A 410 -17.09 -16.06 -21.55
CA CYS A 410 -17.25 -14.66 -21.29
C CYS A 410 -15.90 -13.95 -21.19
N TRP A 411 -15.92 -12.64 -21.42
CA TRP A 411 -14.82 -11.73 -21.09
C TRP A 411 -15.35 -10.64 -20.16
N TYR A 412 -14.42 -9.89 -19.57
CA TYR A 412 -14.75 -8.87 -18.59
C TYR A 412 -14.46 -7.49 -19.15
N GLN A 413 -15.50 -6.80 -19.61
CA GLN A 413 -15.40 -5.48 -20.20
C GLN A 413 -15.07 -4.44 -19.13
N CYS A 414 -13.96 -3.71 -19.30
CA CYS A 414 -13.61 -2.61 -18.43
C CYS A 414 -14.53 -1.41 -18.64
N THR A 415 -14.73 -0.66 -17.57
CA THR A 415 -15.54 0.57 -17.59
C THR A 415 -14.77 1.78 -17.08
N VAL A 416 -15.28 2.97 -17.40
CA VAL A 416 -14.78 4.25 -16.93
C VAL A 416 -15.92 5.09 -16.35
N LYS A 417 -15.57 6.22 -15.74
CA LYS A 417 -16.50 7.17 -15.11
C LYS A 417 -17.34 6.53 -14.00
N GLY A 418 -16.75 5.57 -13.26
CA GLY A 418 -17.40 4.83 -12.17
C GLY A 418 -18.49 3.90 -12.71
N GLY A 419 -18.12 2.92 -13.54
CA GLY A 419 -19.07 1.91 -14.05
C GLY A 419 -19.97 2.33 -15.22
N ARG A 420 -20.11 3.63 -15.50
CA ARG A 420 -21.17 4.16 -16.38
C ARG A 420 -20.89 4.01 -17.88
N GLU A 421 -19.64 3.88 -18.28
CA GLU A 421 -19.25 3.80 -19.70
C GLU A 421 -18.35 2.59 -19.93
N GLY A 422 -18.77 1.65 -20.76
CA GLY A 422 -17.96 0.49 -21.16
C GLY A 422 -16.93 0.87 -22.23
N ARG A 423 -15.75 0.25 -22.15
CA ARG A 423 -14.64 0.44 -23.10
C ARG A 423 -14.29 -0.88 -23.78
N ASP A 424 -13.68 -0.81 -24.96
CA ASP A 424 -13.29 -1.98 -25.74
C ASP A 424 -11.94 -2.56 -25.26
N VAL A 425 -11.87 -2.83 -23.95
CA VAL A 425 -10.69 -3.34 -23.24
C VAL A 425 -11.16 -4.35 -22.20
N ASP A 426 -10.55 -5.52 -22.16
CA ASP A 426 -10.85 -6.53 -21.15
C ASP A 426 -9.97 -6.39 -19.89
N ALA A 427 -10.47 -6.87 -18.75
CA ALA A 427 -9.83 -6.72 -17.44
C ALA A 427 -8.42 -7.32 -17.37
N ILE A 428 -8.18 -8.42 -18.08
CA ILE A 428 -6.90 -9.13 -18.05
C ILE A 428 -5.86 -8.37 -18.89
N THR A 429 -6.24 -7.92 -20.08
CA THR A 429 -5.42 -7.04 -20.91
C THR A 429 -5.09 -5.75 -20.17
N LEU A 430 -6.07 -5.12 -19.51
CA LEU A 430 -5.85 -3.92 -18.70
C LEU A 430 -4.83 -4.18 -17.58
N ALA A 431 -5.01 -5.24 -16.80
CA ALA A 431 -4.12 -5.57 -15.68
C ALA A 431 -2.69 -5.81 -16.15
N LYS A 432 -2.49 -6.60 -17.21
CA LYS A 432 -1.16 -6.91 -17.79
C LYS A 432 -0.44 -5.68 -18.32
N VAL A 433 -1.15 -4.80 -19.01
CA VAL A 433 -0.55 -3.57 -19.54
C VAL A 433 -0.22 -2.62 -18.39
N CYS A 434 -1.09 -2.46 -17.39
CA CYS A 434 -0.76 -1.61 -16.25
C CYS A 434 0.41 -2.14 -15.42
N GLU A 435 0.52 -3.46 -15.25
CA GLU A 435 1.68 -4.10 -14.63
C GLU A 435 2.97 -3.75 -15.40
N SER A 436 2.97 -3.88 -16.74
CA SER A 436 4.17 -3.58 -17.54
C SER A 436 4.56 -2.09 -17.51
N LEU A 437 3.60 -1.20 -17.24
CA LEU A 437 3.82 0.23 -17.02
C LEU A 437 4.30 0.57 -15.60
N GLY A 438 4.33 -0.41 -14.69
CA GLY A 438 4.88 -0.25 -13.35
C GLY A 438 3.85 -0.21 -12.22
N ALA A 439 2.58 -0.55 -12.45
CA ALA A 439 1.64 -0.80 -11.36
C ALA A 439 2.15 -1.91 -10.43
N GLY A 440 1.90 -1.79 -9.12
CA GLY A 440 2.34 -2.78 -8.13
C GLY A 440 1.22 -3.51 -7.42
N GLU A 441 -0.05 -3.19 -7.70
CA GLU A 441 -1.20 -3.88 -7.12
C GLU A 441 -2.46 -3.63 -7.98
N ILE A 442 -3.31 -4.65 -8.11
CA ILE A 442 -4.62 -4.55 -8.76
C ILE A 442 -5.71 -4.53 -7.70
N LEU A 443 -6.51 -3.46 -7.66
CA LEU A 443 -7.79 -3.43 -6.98
C LEU A 443 -8.88 -3.89 -7.96
N LEU A 444 -9.28 -5.15 -7.84
CA LEU A 444 -10.20 -5.79 -8.78
C LEU A 444 -11.63 -5.75 -8.24
N ASN A 445 -12.39 -4.75 -8.67
CA ASN A 445 -13.82 -4.67 -8.41
C ASN A 445 -14.59 -5.61 -9.34
N CYS A 446 -15.90 -5.73 -9.13
CA CYS A 446 -16.80 -6.42 -10.05
C CYS A 446 -18.16 -5.74 -10.01
N ILE A 447 -18.55 -5.09 -11.11
CA ILE A 447 -19.81 -4.34 -11.20
C ILE A 447 -21.01 -5.26 -10.95
N ASP A 448 -20.94 -6.49 -11.46
CA ASP A 448 -22.05 -7.45 -11.35
C ASP A 448 -22.22 -8.01 -9.93
N ARG A 449 -21.17 -7.94 -9.09
CA ARG A 449 -21.21 -8.38 -7.69
C ARG A 449 -21.39 -7.24 -6.70
N ASP A 450 -21.15 -5.99 -7.10
CA ASP A 450 -21.23 -4.84 -6.21
C ASP A 450 -22.61 -4.70 -5.56
N GLY A 451 -22.63 -4.51 -4.23
CA GLY A 451 -23.84 -4.39 -3.43
C GLY A 451 -24.72 -5.65 -3.32
N THR A 452 -24.39 -6.76 -3.99
CA THR A 452 -25.24 -7.97 -4.02
C THR A 452 -25.17 -8.80 -2.75
N ASN A 453 -24.08 -8.69 -1.98
CA ASN A 453 -23.76 -9.55 -0.82
C ASN A 453 -23.76 -11.06 -1.15
N LYS A 454 -23.47 -11.45 -2.40
CA LYS A 454 -23.47 -12.86 -2.88
C LYS A 454 -22.07 -13.46 -3.03
N GLY A 455 -21.05 -12.82 -2.48
CA GLY A 455 -19.65 -13.23 -2.63
C GLY A 455 -18.96 -12.56 -3.81
N PHE A 456 -17.65 -12.74 -3.87
CA PHE A 456 -16.78 -12.19 -4.91
C PHE A 456 -16.95 -12.95 -6.23
N ASP A 457 -16.54 -12.35 -7.36
CA ASP A 457 -16.46 -13.08 -8.63
C ASP A 457 -15.14 -13.87 -8.70
N LEU A 458 -15.20 -15.15 -8.31
CA LEU A 458 -14.03 -16.01 -8.22
C LEU A 458 -13.39 -16.30 -9.58
N GLU A 459 -14.20 -16.37 -10.66
CA GLU A 459 -13.68 -16.64 -12.00
C GLU A 459 -12.88 -15.46 -12.53
N LEU A 460 -13.39 -14.24 -12.32
CA LEU A 460 -12.68 -13.00 -12.62
C LEU A 460 -11.36 -12.92 -11.83
N ILE A 461 -11.43 -13.13 -10.52
CA ILE A 461 -10.27 -13.01 -9.63
C ILE A 461 -9.19 -14.01 -10.03
N GLN A 462 -9.55 -15.28 -10.21
CA GLN A 462 -8.61 -16.31 -10.62
C GLN A 462 -7.97 -15.98 -11.96
N ALA A 463 -8.77 -15.57 -12.95
CA ALA A 463 -8.26 -15.27 -14.28
C ALA A 463 -7.26 -14.09 -14.29
N VAL A 464 -7.48 -13.06 -13.46
CA VAL A 464 -6.52 -11.96 -13.30
C VAL A 464 -5.28 -12.44 -12.56
N CYS A 465 -5.41 -13.17 -11.45
CA CYS A 465 -4.28 -13.69 -10.68
C CYS A 465 -3.35 -14.57 -11.52
N GLU A 466 -3.89 -15.38 -12.43
CA GLU A 466 -3.09 -16.24 -13.33
C GLU A 466 -2.35 -15.48 -14.43
N ASN A 467 -2.69 -14.20 -14.65
CA ASN A 467 -2.20 -13.42 -15.79
C ASN A 467 -1.31 -12.24 -15.40
N VAL A 468 -1.15 -11.94 -14.11
CA VAL A 468 -0.24 -10.91 -13.60
C VAL A 468 0.68 -11.48 -12.51
N SER A 469 1.81 -10.82 -12.27
CA SER A 469 2.78 -11.15 -11.22
C SER A 469 2.77 -10.15 -10.05
N ILE A 470 1.82 -9.21 -10.05
CA ILE A 470 1.58 -8.25 -8.96
C ILE A 470 0.40 -8.68 -8.08
N PRO A 471 0.36 -8.29 -6.80
CA PRO A 471 -0.75 -8.56 -5.89
C PRO A 471 -2.14 -8.18 -6.44
N VAL A 472 -3.14 -9.02 -6.18
CA VAL A 472 -4.54 -8.77 -6.53
C VAL A 472 -5.38 -8.69 -5.26
N ILE A 473 -6.12 -7.59 -5.13
CA ILE A 473 -7.15 -7.36 -4.11
C ILE A 473 -8.50 -7.73 -4.70
N ALA A 474 -9.16 -8.73 -4.13
CA ALA A 474 -10.55 -9.05 -4.43
C ALA A 474 -11.49 -8.00 -3.82
N SER A 475 -12.38 -7.42 -4.62
CA SER A 475 -13.35 -6.41 -4.18
C SER A 475 -14.73 -6.67 -4.80
N SER A 476 -15.77 -6.07 -4.21
CA SER A 476 -17.18 -6.16 -4.61
C SER A 476 -17.84 -7.53 -4.33
N GLY A 477 -18.94 -7.53 -3.55
CA GLY A 477 -19.80 -8.70 -3.33
C GLY A 477 -19.72 -9.38 -1.97
N ALA A 478 -18.71 -9.06 -1.13
CA ALA A 478 -18.63 -9.55 0.24
C ALA A 478 -19.91 -9.26 1.04
N GLY A 479 -20.35 -10.24 1.83
CA GLY A 479 -21.69 -10.28 2.45
C GLY A 479 -21.69 -10.98 3.81
N CYS A 480 -20.87 -12.03 3.95
CA CYS A 480 -20.65 -12.77 5.19
C CYS A 480 -19.17 -13.18 5.31
N VAL A 481 -18.79 -13.79 6.44
CA VAL A 481 -17.41 -14.24 6.71
C VAL A 481 -16.95 -15.35 5.75
N GLU A 482 -17.87 -16.19 5.28
CA GLU A 482 -17.59 -17.30 4.38
C GLU A 482 -17.04 -16.82 3.04
N HIS A 483 -17.51 -15.69 2.51
CA HIS A 483 -17.02 -15.13 1.25
C HIS A 483 -15.52 -14.80 1.31
N PHE A 484 -15.00 -14.41 2.48
CA PHE A 484 -13.56 -14.17 2.66
C PHE A 484 -12.76 -15.48 2.67
N LEU A 485 -13.27 -16.52 3.31
CA LEU A 485 -12.62 -17.84 3.28
C LEU A 485 -12.63 -18.41 1.87
N GLU A 486 -13.76 -18.30 1.17
CA GLU A 486 -13.94 -18.80 -0.19
C GLU A 486 -12.92 -18.15 -1.14
N VAL A 487 -12.84 -16.82 -1.17
CA VAL A 487 -11.91 -16.13 -2.07
C VAL A 487 -10.45 -16.47 -1.75
N PHE A 488 -10.07 -16.60 -0.47
CA PHE A 488 -8.70 -16.95 -0.10
C PHE A 488 -8.35 -18.43 -0.27
N SER A 489 -9.34 -19.32 -0.35
CA SER A 489 -9.12 -20.77 -0.50
C SER A 489 -9.24 -21.23 -1.95
N LEU A 490 -10.03 -20.54 -2.76
CA LEU A 490 -10.32 -20.91 -4.14
C LEU A 490 -9.59 -20.05 -5.17
N THR A 491 -8.90 -18.99 -4.74
CA THR A 491 -8.11 -18.12 -5.61
C THR A 491 -6.79 -17.74 -4.97
N GLU A 492 -5.88 -17.19 -5.78
CA GLU A 492 -4.59 -16.67 -5.32
C GLU A 492 -4.66 -15.22 -4.79
N ALA A 493 -5.86 -14.65 -4.61
CA ALA A 493 -6.00 -13.30 -4.07
C ALA A 493 -5.27 -13.13 -2.73
N GLU A 494 -4.50 -12.05 -2.59
CA GLU A 494 -3.69 -11.78 -1.39
C GLU A 494 -4.45 -10.90 -0.39
N ALA A 495 -5.50 -10.24 -0.85
CA ALA A 495 -6.34 -9.37 -0.05
C ALA A 495 -7.79 -9.44 -0.48
N ALA A 496 -8.67 -9.17 0.47
CA ALA A 496 -10.09 -8.99 0.24
C ALA A 496 -10.52 -7.64 0.83
N LEU A 497 -11.22 -6.85 0.01
CA LEU A 497 -11.72 -5.55 0.36
C LEU A 497 -13.23 -5.59 0.52
N ALA A 498 -13.72 -5.01 1.61
CA ALA A 498 -15.14 -4.75 1.80
C ALA A 498 -15.38 -3.33 2.31
N ALA A 499 -16.51 -2.75 1.89
CA ALA A 499 -16.94 -1.41 2.27
C ALA A 499 -18.28 -1.48 3.00
N GLY A 500 -19.35 -1.73 2.25
CA GLY A 500 -20.73 -1.61 2.73
C GLY A 500 -21.06 -2.41 3.99
N VAL A 501 -20.65 -3.69 4.06
CA VAL A 501 -20.95 -4.57 5.21
C VAL A 501 -20.28 -4.10 6.49
N PHE A 502 -19.07 -3.53 6.40
CA PHE A 502 -18.36 -2.94 7.53
C PHE A 502 -18.97 -1.60 7.95
N HIS A 503 -19.37 -0.75 6.99
CA HIS A 503 -20.02 0.53 7.28
C HIS A 503 -21.33 0.35 8.06
N ARG A 504 -22.13 -0.65 7.66
CA ARG A 504 -23.43 -0.95 8.27
C ARG A 504 -23.34 -1.82 9.52
N GLN A 505 -22.13 -2.28 9.86
CA GLN A 505 -21.90 -3.19 11.00
C GLN A 505 -22.73 -4.48 10.91
N GLU A 506 -23.06 -4.89 9.68
CA GLU A 506 -23.65 -6.21 9.38
C GLU A 506 -22.59 -7.31 9.54
N LEU A 507 -21.34 -6.92 9.35
CA LEU A 507 -20.16 -7.71 9.58
C LEU A 507 -19.07 -6.79 10.12
N THR A 508 -18.23 -7.29 11.02
CA THR A 508 -17.08 -6.56 11.56
C THR A 508 -15.77 -7.22 11.15
N ILE A 509 -14.69 -6.45 11.11
CA ILE A 509 -13.36 -6.98 10.78
C ILE A 509 -12.89 -8.05 11.80
N PRO A 510 -13.12 -7.91 13.12
CA PRO A 510 -12.79 -8.96 14.08
C PRO A 510 -13.54 -10.26 13.83
N GLU A 511 -14.83 -10.22 13.45
CA GLU A 511 -15.60 -11.42 13.11
C GLU A 511 -15.01 -12.14 11.90
N VAL A 512 -14.63 -11.40 10.85
CA VAL A 512 -13.94 -11.97 9.68
C VAL A 512 -12.64 -12.63 10.11
N LYS A 513 -11.78 -11.93 10.86
CA LYS A 513 -10.48 -12.45 11.27
C LYS A 513 -10.58 -13.63 12.22
N GLU A 514 -11.54 -13.62 13.13
CA GLU A 514 -11.80 -14.76 14.02
C GLU A 514 -12.29 -15.97 13.22
N TYR A 515 -13.20 -15.76 12.26
CA TYR A 515 -13.68 -16.85 11.42
C TYR A 515 -12.55 -17.47 10.57
N LEU A 516 -11.62 -16.65 10.08
CA LEU A 516 -10.47 -17.09 9.28
C LEU A 516 -9.36 -17.72 10.12
N ARG A 517 -9.32 -17.46 11.44
CA ARG A 517 -8.29 -17.98 12.34
C ARG A 517 -8.17 -19.50 12.24
N GLY A 518 -6.96 -19.98 11.98
CA GLY A 518 -6.66 -21.40 11.83
C GLY A 518 -7.10 -22.03 10.49
N LYS A 519 -7.80 -21.28 9.62
CA LYS A 519 -8.19 -21.72 8.27
C LYS A 519 -7.27 -21.12 7.20
N VAL A 520 -6.96 -19.83 7.35
CA VAL A 520 -5.96 -19.10 6.55
C VAL A 520 -5.14 -18.19 7.46
N GLN A 521 -3.92 -17.85 7.05
CA GLN A 521 -3.07 -16.96 7.82
C GLN A 521 -3.63 -15.53 7.75
N VAL A 522 -4.05 -14.96 8.88
CA VAL A 522 -4.50 -13.55 9.00
C VAL A 522 -3.75 -12.86 10.13
N ARG A 523 -3.61 -11.53 10.06
CA ARG A 523 -3.09 -10.74 11.18
C ARG A 523 -4.13 -10.68 12.28
N LEU A 524 -3.76 -11.06 13.50
CA LEU A 524 -4.61 -10.90 14.69
C LEU A 524 -4.16 -9.66 15.46
N THR A 525 -5.11 -8.90 16.00
CA THR A 525 -4.87 -7.69 16.81
C THR A 525 -4.63 -8.02 18.27
#